data_AF-A0A1V8TW89-F1
#
_entry.id   AF-A0A1V8TW89-F1
#
_cell.length_a   1.000
_cell.length_b   1.000
_cell.length_c   1.000
_cell.angle_alpha   90.00
_cell.angle_beta   90.00
_cell.angle_gamma   90.00
#
_symmetry.space_group_name_H-M   'P 1'
#
loop_
_entity.id
_entity.type
_entity.pdbx_description
1 polymer ?
#
loop_
_entity_poly.entity_id
_entity_poly.type
_entity_poly.pdbx_seq_one_letter_code
_entity_poly.pdbx_strand_id
1 'polypeptide(L)'
;GSRIDHAGHANDPAAQVHEVLAYDETIAAVLDFIERTETPTLMVSTSDHETGGLATARQLHPTYPDYLWYPSVLANASHSSAWTAHQYHLYLDALSHNTSAPTEEIALKNEKLAYLTTLASSNLGIHDASSDELSTLVSAPAIAAYSFADMVSRRAQTGWSTHGHSGADVNIFASNREWAKDLAGNHENTEIGEFLRRYLGAEEEVEKVTAELREKMDVSHLGEIPKEGERLDGQDHLDHYHGDHRKRCTGCGA
;
A
#
# COMPACT_ATOMS: atom_id res chain seq x y z
N GLY A 1 7.99 -5.76 3.79
CA GLY A 1 6.75 -4.98 3.87
C GLY A 1 6.25 -4.46 2.53
N SER A 2 6.38 -5.20 1.41
CA SER A 2 5.95 -4.69 0.10
C SER A 2 4.43 -4.74 -0.13
N ARG A 3 3.71 -5.57 0.64
CA ARG A 3 2.27 -5.76 0.47
C ARG A 3 1.41 -4.70 1.15
N ILE A 4 2.01 -3.85 1.98
CA ILE A 4 1.35 -2.66 2.55
C ILE A 4 0.87 -1.76 1.40
N ASP A 5 1.71 -1.54 0.40
CA ASP A 5 1.39 -0.80 -0.82
C ASP A 5 0.22 -1.44 -1.59
N HIS A 6 0.31 -2.73 -1.90
CA HIS A 6 -0.75 -3.44 -2.63
C HIS A 6 -2.10 -3.42 -1.89
N ALA A 7 -2.09 -3.50 -0.56
CA ALA A 7 -3.30 -3.37 0.26
C ALA A 7 -3.85 -1.93 0.23
N GLY A 8 -2.96 -0.92 0.19
CA GLY A 8 -3.31 0.48 -0.04
C GLY A 8 -3.96 0.70 -1.40
N HIS A 9 -3.38 0.17 -2.49
CA HIS A 9 -3.99 0.20 -3.82
C HIS A 9 -5.37 -0.47 -3.85
N ALA A 10 -5.56 -1.53 -3.07
CA ALA A 10 -6.83 -2.22 -2.93
C ALA A 10 -7.85 -1.49 -2.06
N ASN A 11 -7.44 -0.44 -1.33
CA ASN A 11 -8.21 0.19 -0.27
C ASN A 11 -8.73 -0.81 0.77
N ASP A 12 -7.94 -1.84 1.06
CA ASP A 12 -8.27 -2.95 1.97
C ASP A 12 -7.66 -2.71 3.36
N PRO A 13 -8.43 -2.14 4.31
CA PRO A 13 -7.87 -1.70 5.59
C PRO A 13 -7.50 -2.86 6.51
N ALA A 14 -8.14 -4.03 6.35
CA ALA A 14 -7.81 -5.21 7.13
C ALA A 14 -6.48 -5.81 6.66
N ALA A 15 -6.30 -5.95 5.35
CA ALA A 15 -5.03 -6.40 4.80
C ALA A 15 -3.91 -5.40 5.10
N GLN A 16 -4.17 -4.09 4.93
CA GLN A 16 -3.15 -3.05 5.10
C GLN A 16 -2.57 -3.07 6.52
N VAL A 17 -3.42 -3.11 7.56
CA VAL A 17 -2.93 -3.12 8.95
C VAL A 17 -2.22 -4.43 9.29
N HIS A 18 -2.69 -5.58 8.80
CA HIS A 18 -2.00 -6.86 9.02
C HIS A 18 -0.63 -6.92 8.32
N GLU A 19 -0.48 -6.29 7.15
CA GLU A 19 0.81 -6.17 6.46
C GLU A 19 1.76 -5.22 7.20
N VAL A 20 1.24 -4.17 7.85
CA VAL A 20 2.02 -3.31 8.76
C VAL A 20 2.50 -4.10 9.96
N LEU A 21 1.63 -4.91 10.59
CA LEU A 21 1.99 -5.75 11.74
C LEU A 21 3.03 -6.82 11.36
N ALA A 22 2.90 -7.45 10.19
CA ALA A 22 3.91 -8.39 9.70
C ALA A 22 5.27 -7.70 9.44
N TYR A 23 5.25 -6.43 9.01
CA TYR A 23 6.47 -5.65 8.89
C TYR A 23 7.07 -5.28 10.24
N ASP A 24 6.25 -4.94 11.24
CA ASP A 24 6.68 -4.69 12.62
C ASP A 24 7.37 -5.91 13.25
N GLU A 25 6.80 -7.12 13.06
CA GLU A 25 7.45 -8.37 13.48
C GLU A 25 8.82 -8.57 12.81
N THR A 26 8.95 -8.16 11.54
CA THR A 26 10.24 -8.19 10.83
C THR A 26 11.23 -7.21 11.44
N ILE A 27 10.79 -5.99 11.79
CA ILE A 27 11.65 -4.99 12.45
C ILE A 27 12.11 -5.52 13.81
N ALA A 28 11.23 -6.14 14.60
CA ALA A 28 11.60 -6.76 15.86
C ALA A 28 12.70 -7.82 15.68
N ALA A 29 12.59 -8.68 14.66
CA ALA A 29 13.62 -9.68 14.35
C ALA A 29 14.97 -9.05 13.95
N VAL A 30 14.96 -7.91 13.24
CA VAL A 30 16.18 -7.17 12.89
C VAL A 30 16.82 -6.55 14.12
N LEU A 31 16.03 -5.97 15.02
CA LEU A 31 16.54 -5.42 16.28
C LEU A 31 17.15 -6.51 17.16
N ASP A 32 16.49 -7.67 17.28
CA ASP A 32 17.02 -8.86 17.96
C ASP A 32 18.37 -9.31 17.38
N PHE A 33 18.53 -9.27 16.05
CA PHE A 33 19.79 -9.57 15.39
C PHE A 33 20.88 -8.55 15.75
N ILE A 34 20.55 -7.26 15.74
CA ILE A 34 21.47 -6.16 16.08
C ILE A 34 21.97 -6.27 17.51
N GLU A 35 21.11 -6.68 18.46
CA GLU A 35 21.49 -6.84 19.86
C GLU A 35 22.48 -8.00 20.09
N ARG A 36 22.47 -9.01 19.22
CA ARG A 36 23.26 -10.24 19.39
C ARG A 36 24.55 -10.27 18.59
N THR A 37 24.67 -9.43 17.57
CA THR A 37 25.85 -9.40 16.71
C THR A 37 27.00 -8.63 17.34
N GLU A 38 28.22 -9.15 17.20
CA GLU A 38 29.45 -8.45 17.62
C GLU A 38 29.86 -7.35 16.61
N THR A 39 29.33 -7.41 15.39
CA THR A 39 29.63 -6.44 14.33
C THR A 39 28.73 -5.21 14.49
N PRO A 40 29.30 -3.99 14.57
CA PRO A 40 28.53 -2.75 14.55
C PRO A 40 27.51 -2.71 13.39
N THR A 41 26.22 -2.73 13.72
CA THR A 41 25.12 -2.82 12.75
C THR A 41 24.11 -1.70 12.96
N LEU A 42 23.76 -1.01 11.88
CA LEU A 42 22.72 0.03 11.86
C LEU A 42 21.56 -0.46 10.99
N MET A 43 20.34 -0.38 11.52
CA MET A 43 19.12 -0.48 10.73
C MET A 43 18.65 0.93 10.40
N VAL A 44 18.31 1.16 9.13
CA VAL A 44 17.51 2.29 8.66
C VAL A 44 16.29 1.72 7.94
N SER A 45 15.10 2.19 8.31
CA SER A 45 13.82 1.80 7.70
C SER A 45 13.06 3.06 7.30
N THR A 46 12.44 3.04 6.13
CA THR A 46 11.60 4.11 5.62
C THR A 46 10.58 3.52 4.64
N SER A 47 9.63 4.34 4.20
CA SER A 47 8.75 4.01 3.09
C SER A 47 9.28 4.62 1.80
N ASP A 48 8.95 4.02 0.66
CA ASP A 48 9.16 4.60 -0.66
C ASP A 48 8.11 5.67 -0.99
N HIS A 49 6.86 5.46 -0.58
CA HIS A 49 5.75 6.41 -0.67
C HIS A 49 4.58 6.02 0.25
N GLU A 50 3.56 6.89 0.35
CA GLU A 50 2.25 6.54 0.88
C GLU A 50 1.33 6.05 -0.27
N THR A 51 0.43 5.12 0.04
CA THR A 51 -0.50 4.55 -0.94
C THR A 51 -1.94 4.54 -0.43
N GLY A 52 -2.86 5.03 -1.26
CA GLY A 52 -4.30 5.07 -1.02
C GLY A 52 -4.81 6.37 -0.39
N GLY A 53 -3.93 7.18 0.22
CA GLY A 53 -4.29 8.32 1.05
C GLY A 53 -5.20 7.89 2.20
N LEU A 54 -4.71 6.94 2.99
CA LEU A 54 -5.42 6.34 4.11
C LEU A 54 -5.73 7.39 5.18
N ALA A 55 -6.97 7.39 5.68
CA ALA A 55 -7.36 8.18 6.84
C ALA A 55 -8.16 7.34 7.84
N THR A 56 -7.85 7.43 9.13
CA THR A 56 -8.68 6.90 10.22
C THR A 56 -9.87 7.82 10.55
N ALA A 57 -10.46 8.40 9.50
CA ALA A 57 -11.50 9.41 9.57
C ALA A 57 -12.36 9.34 8.31
N ARG A 58 -13.37 8.46 8.31
CA ARG A 58 -14.34 8.38 7.22
C ARG A 58 -15.71 8.88 7.63
N GLN A 59 -16.17 9.94 6.98
CA GLN A 59 -17.54 10.40 7.11
C GLN A 59 -18.48 9.56 6.21
N LEU A 60 -19.49 8.93 6.81
CA LEU A 60 -20.43 8.06 6.09
C LEU A 60 -21.73 8.76 5.65
N HIS A 61 -21.99 9.96 6.17
CA HIS A 61 -23.26 10.66 6.03
C HIS A 61 -23.05 12.19 6.06
N PRO A 62 -23.93 12.99 5.44
CA PRO A 62 -23.67 14.42 5.21
C PRO A 62 -23.85 15.33 6.44
N THR A 63 -24.39 14.83 7.55
CA THR A 63 -24.54 15.64 8.77
C THR A 63 -23.21 15.80 9.51
N TYR A 64 -23.20 16.60 10.58
CA TYR A 64 -22.00 16.87 11.36
C TYR A 64 -21.28 15.56 11.73
N PRO A 65 -19.95 15.47 11.52
CA PRO A 65 -19.24 14.19 11.61
C PRO A 65 -19.09 13.71 13.06
N ASP A 66 -19.17 12.41 13.23
CA ASP A 66 -18.72 11.73 14.43
C ASP A 66 -17.23 11.39 14.31
N TYR A 67 -16.48 11.53 15.40
CA TYR A 67 -15.02 11.38 15.43
C TYR A 67 -14.69 9.93 15.82
N LEU A 68 -15.00 9.01 14.91
CA LEU A 68 -14.99 7.57 15.18
C LEU A 68 -13.97 6.84 14.31
N TRP A 69 -13.34 5.83 14.91
CA TRP A 69 -12.53 4.85 14.22
C TRP A 69 -12.64 3.53 14.99
N TYR A 70 -12.91 2.42 14.29
CA TYR A 70 -13.23 1.13 14.90
C TYR A 70 -12.21 0.06 14.51
N PRO A 71 -11.01 0.05 15.13
CA PRO A 71 -9.97 -0.92 14.80
C PRO A 71 -10.36 -2.38 15.10
N SER A 72 -11.34 -2.62 15.99
CA SER A 72 -11.87 -3.96 16.26
C SER A 72 -12.51 -4.60 15.03
N VAL A 73 -13.00 -3.81 14.07
CA VAL A 73 -13.51 -4.33 12.79
C VAL A 73 -12.37 -4.95 11.99
N LEU A 74 -11.20 -4.29 11.95
CA LEU A 74 -10.03 -4.78 11.24
C LEU A 74 -9.48 -6.04 11.89
N ALA A 75 -9.41 -6.06 13.23
CA ALA A 75 -8.96 -7.22 14.00
C ALA A 75 -9.88 -8.45 13.86
N ASN A 76 -11.15 -8.25 13.52
CA ASN A 76 -12.12 -9.34 13.34
C ASN A 76 -12.07 -9.96 11.93
N ALA A 77 -11.40 -9.33 10.97
CA ALA A 77 -11.22 -9.87 9.63
C ALA A 77 -10.13 -10.96 9.67
N SER A 78 -10.50 -12.18 9.24
CA SER A 78 -9.59 -13.33 9.20
C SER A 78 -8.86 -13.45 7.86
N HIS A 79 -9.37 -12.83 6.80
CA HIS A 79 -8.78 -12.84 5.47
C HIS A 79 -8.90 -11.48 4.79
N SER A 80 -8.03 -11.24 3.80
CA SER A 80 -8.12 -10.04 2.96
C SER A 80 -9.35 -10.05 2.04
N SER A 81 -9.71 -8.87 1.56
CA SER A 81 -10.75 -8.67 0.56
C SER A 81 -10.37 -9.31 -0.77
N ALA A 82 -9.08 -9.31 -1.12
CA ALA A 82 -8.55 -10.01 -2.30
C ALA A 82 -8.74 -11.53 -2.19
N TRP A 83 -8.43 -12.13 -1.03
CA TRP A 83 -8.68 -13.55 -0.79
C TRP A 83 -10.18 -13.88 -0.86
N THR A 84 -11.01 -13.05 -0.24
CA THR A 84 -12.46 -13.24 -0.21
C THR A 84 -13.07 -13.14 -1.61
N ALA A 85 -12.61 -12.19 -2.43
CA ALA A 85 -12.99 -12.08 -3.83
C ALA A 85 -12.57 -13.31 -4.66
N HIS A 86 -11.36 -13.82 -4.43
CA HIS A 86 -10.88 -15.04 -5.09
C HIS A 86 -11.78 -16.24 -4.76
N GLN A 87 -12.16 -16.44 -3.48
CA GLN A 87 -13.11 -17.50 -3.10
C GLN A 87 -14.47 -17.33 -3.79
N TYR A 88 -14.96 -16.09 -3.90
CA TYR A 88 -16.20 -15.82 -4.62
C TYR A 88 -16.09 -16.15 -6.12
N HIS A 89 -14.98 -15.82 -6.78
CA HIS A 89 -14.76 -16.17 -8.18
C HIS A 89 -14.68 -17.68 -8.40
N LEU A 90 -14.02 -18.41 -7.50
CA LEU A 90 -14.01 -19.89 -7.55
C LEU A 90 -15.42 -20.47 -7.41
N TYR A 91 -16.25 -19.91 -6.53
CA TYR A 91 -17.66 -20.31 -6.40
C TYR A 91 -18.47 -20.03 -7.68
N LEU A 92 -18.29 -18.86 -8.30
CA LEU A 92 -18.97 -18.53 -9.55
C LEU A 92 -18.57 -19.45 -10.70
N ASP A 93 -17.27 -19.79 -10.79
CA ASP A 93 -16.77 -20.76 -11.78
C ASP A 93 -17.39 -22.15 -11.54
N ALA A 94 -17.40 -22.63 -10.30
CA ALA A 94 -18.02 -23.90 -9.94
C ALA A 94 -19.54 -23.92 -10.25
N LEU A 95 -20.25 -22.82 -10.00
CA LEU A 95 -21.66 -22.67 -10.34
C LEU A 95 -21.91 -22.79 -11.85
N SER A 96 -21.07 -22.17 -12.69
CA SER A 96 -21.23 -22.22 -14.15
C SER A 96 -21.06 -23.63 -14.73
N HIS A 97 -20.35 -24.52 -14.02
CA HIS A 97 -20.13 -25.91 -14.41
C HIS A 97 -21.08 -26.90 -13.71
N ASN A 98 -21.91 -26.44 -12.77
CA ASN A 98 -22.83 -27.29 -12.02
C ASN A 98 -24.15 -27.48 -12.77
N THR A 99 -24.36 -28.67 -13.31
CA THR A 99 -25.60 -29.03 -14.03
C THR A 99 -26.85 -29.13 -13.12
N SER A 100 -26.65 -29.15 -11.80
CA SER A 100 -27.72 -29.13 -10.80
C SER A 100 -27.98 -27.72 -10.24
N ALA A 101 -27.26 -26.70 -10.71
CA ALA A 101 -27.50 -25.32 -10.29
C ALA A 101 -28.89 -24.83 -10.70
N PRO A 102 -29.54 -23.95 -9.92
CA PRO A 102 -30.80 -23.36 -10.31
C PRO A 102 -30.68 -22.60 -11.63
N THR A 103 -31.54 -22.93 -12.58
CA THR A 103 -31.64 -22.21 -13.87
C THR A 103 -32.55 -20.99 -13.78
N GLU A 104 -33.44 -20.95 -12.78
CA GLU A 104 -34.29 -19.80 -12.50
C GLU A 104 -33.46 -18.65 -11.91
N GLU A 105 -33.53 -17.48 -12.55
CA GLU A 105 -32.72 -16.31 -12.21
C GLU A 105 -32.85 -15.91 -10.73
N ILE A 106 -34.07 -15.94 -10.18
CA ILE A 106 -34.35 -15.57 -8.79
C ILE A 106 -33.70 -16.58 -7.83
N ALA A 107 -33.81 -17.88 -8.13
CA ALA A 107 -33.23 -18.92 -7.30
C ALA A 107 -31.69 -18.83 -7.30
N LEU A 108 -31.08 -18.62 -8.48
CA LEU A 108 -29.64 -18.45 -8.62
C LEU A 108 -29.14 -17.19 -7.89
N LYS A 109 -29.89 -16.09 -7.96
CA LYS A 109 -29.57 -14.86 -7.23
C LYS A 109 -29.59 -15.11 -5.72
N ASN A 110 -30.62 -15.78 -5.21
CA ASN A 110 -30.73 -16.08 -3.77
C ASN A 110 -29.59 -16.98 -3.28
N GLU A 111 -29.16 -17.95 -4.10
CA GLU A 111 -28.02 -18.80 -3.78
C GLU A 111 -26.72 -18.00 -3.64
N LYS A 112 -26.45 -17.11 -4.61
CA LYS A 112 -25.28 -16.21 -4.56
C LYS A 112 -25.31 -15.30 -3.34
N LEU A 113 -26.47 -14.73 -3.01
CA LEU A 113 -26.63 -13.88 -1.82
C LEU A 113 -26.34 -14.65 -0.52
N ALA A 114 -26.81 -15.90 -0.41
CA ALA A 114 -26.53 -16.74 0.75
C ALA A 114 -25.03 -17.07 0.88
N TYR A 115 -24.38 -17.38 -0.25
CA TYR A 115 -22.94 -17.63 -0.27
C TYR A 115 -22.12 -16.39 0.11
N LEU A 116 -22.44 -15.23 -0.47
CA LEU A 116 -21.79 -13.96 -0.15
C LEU A 116 -21.98 -13.55 1.32
N THR A 117 -23.16 -13.77 1.89
CA THR A 117 -23.42 -13.55 3.33
C THR A 117 -22.50 -14.42 4.19
N THR A 118 -22.33 -15.69 3.79
CA THR A 118 -21.42 -16.62 4.48
C THR A 118 -19.97 -16.13 4.37
N LEU A 119 -19.50 -15.77 3.18
CA LEU A 119 -18.15 -15.23 2.99
C LEU A 119 -17.89 -13.95 3.79
N ALA A 120 -18.82 -12.99 3.76
CA ALA A 120 -18.68 -11.73 4.49
C ALA A 120 -18.51 -11.98 6.00
N SER A 121 -19.30 -12.90 6.56
CA SER A 121 -19.21 -13.25 7.98
C SER A 121 -17.96 -14.06 8.33
N SER A 122 -17.62 -15.10 7.55
CA SER A 122 -16.49 -15.99 7.88
C SER A 122 -15.12 -15.35 7.65
N ASN A 123 -14.99 -14.53 6.61
CA ASN A 123 -13.71 -13.99 6.19
C ASN A 123 -13.47 -12.57 6.72
N LEU A 124 -14.50 -11.73 6.72
CA LEU A 124 -14.38 -10.31 7.03
C LEU A 124 -14.99 -9.97 8.40
N GLY A 125 -15.62 -10.93 9.07
CA GLY A 125 -16.30 -10.69 10.35
C GLY A 125 -17.54 -9.81 10.25
N ILE A 126 -18.14 -9.72 9.05
CA ILE A 126 -19.30 -8.87 8.75
C ILE A 126 -20.58 -9.69 8.91
N HIS A 127 -21.33 -9.43 9.98
CA HIS A 127 -22.59 -10.13 10.29
C HIS A 127 -23.85 -9.33 9.90
N ASP A 128 -23.68 -8.11 9.43
CA ASP A 128 -24.73 -7.14 9.10
C ASP A 128 -24.61 -6.64 7.66
N ALA A 129 -24.15 -7.49 6.73
CA ALA A 129 -24.09 -7.14 5.31
C ALA A 129 -25.49 -6.75 4.80
N SER A 130 -25.59 -5.55 4.24
CA SER A 130 -26.85 -5.04 3.70
C SER A 130 -27.23 -5.73 2.39
N SER A 131 -28.52 -5.69 2.04
CA SER A 131 -29.01 -6.18 0.75
C SER A 131 -28.32 -5.48 -0.43
N ASP A 132 -27.98 -4.21 -0.28
CA ASP A 132 -27.39 -3.40 -1.33
C ASP A 132 -25.92 -3.78 -1.55
N GLU A 133 -25.13 -3.92 -0.48
CA GLU A 133 -23.75 -4.41 -0.54
C GLU A 133 -23.68 -5.78 -1.25
N LEU A 134 -24.53 -6.71 -0.85
CA LEU A 134 -24.57 -8.05 -1.45
C LEU A 134 -25.08 -8.03 -2.90
N SER A 135 -26.07 -7.18 -3.21
CA SER A 135 -26.59 -7.04 -4.57
C SER A 135 -25.54 -6.45 -5.51
N THR A 136 -24.73 -5.49 -5.05
CA THR A 136 -23.59 -4.96 -5.82
C THR A 136 -22.62 -6.08 -6.18
N LEU A 137 -22.25 -6.94 -5.22
CA LEU A 137 -21.37 -8.10 -5.46
C LEU A 137 -21.95 -9.13 -6.44
N VAL A 138 -23.26 -9.31 -6.47
CA VAL A 138 -23.93 -10.16 -7.47
C VAL A 138 -23.90 -9.52 -8.86
N SER A 139 -24.14 -8.21 -8.94
CA SER A 139 -24.24 -7.49 -10.21
C SER A 139 -22.87 -7.18 -10.86
N ALA A 140 -21.82 -7.03 -10.06
CA ALA A 140 -20.50 -6.60 -10.50
C ALA A 140 -19.38 -7.45 -9.84
N PRO A 141 -19.34 -8.77 -10.11
CA PRO A 141 -18.35 -9.66 -9.50
C PRO A 141 -16.90 -9.29 -9.85
N ALA A 142 -16.66 -8.63 -10.97
CA ALA A 142 -15.32 -8.18 -11.40
C ALA A 142 -14.66 -7.22 -10.40
N ILE A 143 -15.45 -6.47 -9.62
CA ILE A 143 -14.96 -5.51 -8.62
C ILE A 143 -15.14 -6.02 -7.18
N ALA A 144 -15.32 -7.33 -7.01
CA ALA A 144 -15.63 -7.90 -5.70
C ALA A 144 -14.58 -7.55 -4.63
N ALA A 145 -13.29 -7.54 -4.99
CA ALA A 145 -12.21 -7.18 -4.06
C ALA A 145 -12.42 -5.77 -3.47
N TYR A 146 -12.68 -4.77 -4.32
CA TYR A 146 -12.94 -3.39 -3.87
C TYR A 146 -14.25 -3.28 -3.10
N SER A 147 -15.28 -4.03 -3.49
CA SER A 147 -16.57 -4.01 -2.79
C SER A 147 -16.45 -4.58 -1.38
N PHE A 148 -15.76 -5.71 -1.20
CA PHE A 148 -15.45 -6.27 0.12
C PHE A 148 -14.59 -5.32 0.96
N ALA A 149 -13.57 -4.70 0.35
CA ALA A 149 -12.71 -3.73 1.01
C ALA A 149 -13.49 -2.50 1.50
N ASP A 150 -14.44 -2.00 0.69
CA ASP A 150 -15.32 -0.90 1.10
C ASP A 150 -16.27 -1.31 2.23
N MET A 151 -16.82 -2.52 2.21
CA MET A 151 -17.67 -3.03 3.30
C MET A 151 -16.93 -3.00 4.65
N VAL A 152 -15.65 -3.40 4.67
CA VAL A 152 -14.80 -3.31 5.87
C VAL A 152 -14.48 -1.85 6.20
N SER A 153 -14.07 -1.05 5.21
CA SER A 153 -13.70 0.36 5.38
C SER A 153 -14.82 1.20 5.97
N ARG A 154 -16.07 1.00 5.53
CA ARG A 154 -17.25 1.69 6.06
C ARG A 154 -17.47 1.36 7.54
N ARG A 155 -17.37 0.08 7.91
CA ARG A 155 -17.56 -0.39 9.30
C ARG A 155 -16.43 0.07 10.21
N ALA A 156 -15.19 0.05 9.72
CA ALA A 156 -14.02 0.52 10.46
C ALA A 156 -13.94 2.06 10.54
N GLN A 157 -14.70 2.77 9.72
CA GLN A 157 -14.55 4.20 9.42
C GLN A 157 -13.14 4.58 8.94
N THR A 158 -12.55 3.72 8.11
CA THR A 158 -11.30 3.99 7.38
C THR A 158 -11.63 4.57 6.01
N GLY A 159 -11.04 5.73 5.70
CA GLY A 159 -11.20 6.47 4.45
C GLY A 159 -9.98 6.32 3.55
N TRP A 160 -10.21 6.55 2.26
CA TRP A 160 -9.23 6.47 1.19
C TRP A 160 -9.52 7.59 0.18
N SER A 161 -8.48 8.15 -0.42
CA SER A 161 -8.59 9.25 -1.39
C SER A 161 -8.27 8.84 -2.82
N THR A 162 -7.52 7.75 -2.99
CA THR A 162 -7.08 7.27 -4.31
C THR A 162 -6.90 5.75 -4.29
N HIS A 163 -6.77 5.15 -5.47
CA HIS A 163 -6.25 3.79 -5.66
C HIS A 163 -4.78 3.83 -6.11
N GLY A 164 -4.12 4.98 -6.07
CA GLY A 164 -2.71 5.17 -6.41
C GLY A 164 -1.88 5.61 -5.20
N HIS A 165 -0.73 6.24 -5.45
CA HIS A 165 0.12 6.80 -4.39
C HIS A 165 -0.33 8.22 -4.01
N SER A 166 0.13 8.70 -2.86
CA SER A 166 0.04 10.11 -2.47
C SER A 166 1.41 10.71 -2.16
N GLY A 167 1.53 12.03 -2.27
CA GLY A 167 2.76 12.78 -2.02
C GLY A 167 2.99 13.14 -0.54
N ALA A 168 2.51 12.31 0.39
CA ALA A 168 2.76 12.53 1.81
C ALA A 168 4.23 12.26 2.14
N ASP A 169 4.82 13.11 2.99
CA ASP A 169 6.15 12.84 3.55
C ASP A 169 6.11 11.53 4.36
N VAL A 170 7.17 10.73 4.24
CA VAL A 170 7.31 9.44 4.90
C VAL A 170 8.37 9.49 5.99
N ASN A 171 8.23 8.61 6.99
CA ASN A 171 9.12 8.61 8.14
C ASN A 171 10.43 7.87 7.86
N ILE A 172 11.50 8.30 8.52
CA ILE A 172 12.78 7.57 8.61
C ILE A 172 12.94 7.08 10.04
N PHE A 173 13.16 5.78 10.21
CA PHE A 173 13.44 5.11 11.47
C PHE A 173 14.86 4.56 11.46
N ALA A 174 15.58 4.69 12.57
CA ALA A 174 16.91 4.13 12.72
C ALA A 174 17.09 3.46 14.09
N SER A 175 17.84 2.35 14.14
CA SER A 175 18.06 1.61 15.40
C SER A 175 19.03 2.31 16.37
N ASN A 176 19.86 3.24 15.87
CA ASN A 176 20.83 3.96 16.69
C ASN A 176 20.85 5.45 16.34
N ARG A 177 20.45 6.29 17.30
CA ARG A 177 20.36 7.74 17.15
C ARG A 177 21.71 8.41 16.88
N GLU A 178 22.78 7.96 17.52
CA GLU A 178 24.10 8.59 17.40
C GLU A 178 24.72 8.31 16.03
N TRP A 179 24.56 7.08 15.53
CA TRP A 179 25.09 6.68 14.22
C TRP A 179 24.26 7.25 13.07
N ALA A 180 22.95 7.40 13.27
CA ALA A 180 22.04 7.98 12.29
C ALA A 180 21.73 9.47 12.53
N LYS A 181 22.56 10.20 13.28
CA LYS A 181 22.32 11.62 13.62
C LYS A 181 22.15 12.52 12.40
N ASP A 182 22.79 12.15 11.29
CA ASP A 182 22.75 12.86 10.01
C ASP A 182 21.42 12.67 9.26
N LEU A 183 20.57 11.72 9.70
CA LEU A 183 19.22 11.48 9.17
C LEU A 183 18.12 12.11 10.05
N ALA A 184 18.49 12.94 11.02
CA ALA A 184 17.52 13.62 11.87
C ALA A 184 16.96 14.87 11.18
N GLY A 185 15.63 14.92 11.02
CA GLY A 185 14.93 16.04 10.40
C GLY A 185 14.29 15.62 9.08
N ASN A 186 14.15 16.57 8.16
CA ASN A 186 13.58 16.32 6.83
C ASN A 186 14.70 16.10 5.82
N HIS A 187 14.56 15.08 5.00
CA HIS A 187 15.54 14.66 4.01
C HIS A 187 14.86 14.29 2.70
N GLU A 188 15.51 14.57 1.58
CA GLU A 188 15.15 13.93 0.31
C GLU A 188 15.49 12.44 0.37
N ASN A 189 14.75 11.60 -0.35
CA ASN A 189 14.95 10.16 -0.34
C ASN A 189 16.37 9.75 -0.81
N THR A 190 16.99 10.53 -1.70
CA THR A 190 18.35 10.30 -2.20
C THR A 190 19.40 10.43 -1.10
N GLU A 191 19.16 11.30 -0.11
CA GLU A 191 20.08 11.53 1.01
C GLU A 191 20.23 10.29 1.90
N ILE A 192 19.21 9.42 1.93
CA ILE A 192 19.28 8.13 2.64
C ILE A 192 20.31 7.22 1.97
N GLY A 193 20.31 7.15 0.64
CA GLY A 193 21.29 6.39 -0.14
C GLY A 193 22.71 6.93 0.06
N GLU A 194 22.88 8.26 0.01
CA GLU A 194 24.14 8.93 0.29
C GLU A 194 24.65 8.64 1.71
N PHE A 195 23.76 8.69 2.70
CA PHE A 195 24.09 8.34 4.08
C PHE A 195 24.58 6.89 4.20
N LEU A 196 23.88 5.92 3.61
CA LEU A 196 24.25 4.51 3.68
C LEU A 196 25.61 4.24 3.00
N ARG A 197 25.88 4.89 1.86
CA ARG A 197 27.20 4.81 1.20
C ARG A 197 28.32 5.30 2.11
N ARG A 198 28.13 6.44 2.77
CA ARG A 198 29.10 6.99 3.74
C ARG A 198 29.26 6.09 4.96
N TYR A 199 28.15 5.62 5.54
CA TYR A 199 28.15 4.76 6.73
C TYR A 199 28.93 3.46 6.48
N LEU A 200 28.79 2.86 5.30
CA LEU A 200 29.49 1.63 4.91
C LEU A 200 30.92 1.86 4.39
N GLY A 201 31.34 3.12 4.20
CA GLY A 201 32.62 3.44 3.54
C GLY A 201 32.68 2.98 2.09
N ALA A 202 31.53 2.86 1.42
CA ALA A 202 31.38 2.29 0.08
C ALA A 202 31.39 3.35 -1.05
N GLU A 203 31.67 4.62 -0.74
CA GLU A 203 31.56 5.73 -1.69
C GLU A 203 32.43 5.50 -2.94
N GLU A 204 33.72 5.21 -2.76
CA GLU A 204 34.68 5.01 -3.84
C GLU A 204 34.28 3.83 -4.75
N GLU A 205 33.85 2.71 -4.16
CA GLU A 205 33.45 1.51 -4.91
C GLU A 205 32.16 1.75 -5.71
N VAL A 206 31.19 2.46 -5.14
CA VAL A 206 29.96 2.82 -5.87
C VAL A 206 30.28 3.76 -7.04
N GLU A 207 31.22 4.70 -6.90
CA GLU A 207 31.64 5.56 -8.02
C GLU A 207 32.35 4.75 -9.13
N LYS A 208 33.24 3.82 -8.76
CA LYS A 208 33.91 2.92 -9.73
C LYS A 208 32.90 2.10 -10.52
N VAL A 209 31.97 1.45 -9.83
CA VAL A 209 30.93 0.62 -10.47
C VAL A 209 30.01 1.48 -11.34
N THR A 210 29.65 2.69 -10.90
CA THR A 210 28.83 3.61 -11.69
C THR A 210 29.52 4.04 -12.98
N ALA A 211 30.82 4.32 -12.93
CA ALA A 211 31.61 4.65 -14.12
C ALA A 211 31.68 3.47 -15.11
N GLU A 212 31.92 2.27 -14.60
CA GLU A 212 31.95 1.05 -15.42
C GLU A 212 30.58 0.76 -16.07
N LEU A 213 29.49 0.90 -15.32
CA LEU A 213 28.13 0.73 -15.86
C LEU A 213 27.86 1.74 -16.97
N ARG A 214 28.21 3.02 -16.80
CA ARG A 214 28.05 4.04 -17.84
C ARG A 214 28.86 3.76 -19.09
N GLU A 215 30.06 3.20 -18.95
CA GLU A 215 30.90 2.80 -20.08
C GLU A 215 30.31 1.60 -20.84
N LYS A 216 29.72 0.64 -20.13
CA LYS A 216 29.23 -0.63 -20.69
C LYS A 216 27.74 -0.63 -21.05
N MET A 217 26.97 0.35 -20.60
CA MET A 217 25.54 0.46 -20.88
C MET A 217 25.32 0.81 -22.36
N ASP A 218 25.13 -0.21 -23.17
CA ASP A 218 24.58 -0.08 -24.51
C ASP A 218 23.05 -0.03 -24.42
N VAL A 219 22.49 1.18 -24.42
CA VAL A 219 21.04 1.42 -24.39
C VAL A 219 20.40 1.40 -25.79
N SER A 220 21.17 1.11 -26.85
CA SER A 220 20.65 1.13 -28.22
C SER A 220 19.50 0.13 -28.45
N HIS A 221 19.47 -0.96 -27.70
CA HIS A 221 18.41 -1.96 -27.75
C HIS A 221 17.10 -1.52 -27.07
N LEU A 222 17.11 -0.45 -26.27
CA LEU A 222 15.92 0.09 -25.60
C LEU A 222 15.14 1.08 -26.49
N GLY A 223 15.60 1.31 -27.72
CA GLY A 223 14.98 2.22 -28.69
C GLY A 223 15.75 3.53 -28.85
N GLU A 224 15.29 4.38 -29.77
CA GLU A 224 15.88 5.70 -29.97
C GLU A 224 15.64 6.59 -28.73
N ILE A 225 16.69 7.26 -28.27
CA ILE A 225 16.59 8.26 -27.22
C ILE A 225 15.74 9.42 -27.76
N PRO A 226 14.64 9.80 -27.08
CA PRO A 226 13.81 10.93 -27.51
C PRO A 226 14.64 12.19 -27.59
N LYS A 227 14.44 12.96 -28.65
CA LYS A 227 15.06 14.27 -28.79
C LYS A 227 14.51 15.23 -27.74
N GLU A 228 15.22 16.32 -27.50
CA GLU A 228 14.77 17.38 -26.61
C GLU A 228 13.38 17.89 -27.06
N GLY A 229 12.36 17.70 -26.20
CA GLY A 229 10.96 18.03 -26.49
C GLY A 229 10.14 16.91 -27.18
N GLU A 230 10.72 15.77 -27.50
CA GLU A 230 10.03 14.62 -28.08
C GLU A 230 9.40 13.76 -26.98
N ARG A 231 8.07 13.61 -27.02
CA ARG A 231 7.30 12.79 -26.07
C ARG A 231 6.97 11.43 -26.69
N LEU A 232 7.31 10.34 -25.98
CA LEU A 232 7.05 8.97 -26.44
C LEU A 232 5.68 8.40 -26.02
N ASP A 233 4.96 9.08 -25.12
CA ASP A 233 3.83 8.51 -24.37
C ASP A 233 2.44 9.01 -24.81
N GLY A 234 2.35 10.06 -25.62
CA GLY A 234 1.08 10.59 -26.14
C GLY A 234 0.10 11.10 -25.06
N GLN A 235 0.53 11.27 -23.81
CA GLN A 235 -0.28 11.78 -22.70
C GLN A 235 0.02 13.26 -22.39
N ASP A 236 -0.95 13.98 -21.83
CA ASP A 236 -0.83 15.38 -21.40
C ASP A 236 -1.02 15.53 -19.88
N HIS A 237 -0.28 14.77 -19.07
CA HIS A 237 -0.21 15.09 -17.64
C HIS A 237 0.63 16.36 -17.43
N LEU A 238 0.00 17.51 -17.66
CA LEU A 238 0.35 18.77 -17.02
C LEU A 238 0.14 18.57 -15.52
N ASP A 239 1.20 18.20 -14.82
CA ASP A 239 1.41 18.60 -13.44
C ASP A 239 2.88 19.04 -13.28
N HIS A 240 3.14 20.26 -13.73
CA HIS A 240 4.36 20.99 -13.38
C HIS A 240 4.30 21.32 -11.88
N TYR A 241 4.79 20.42 -11.04
CA TYR A 241 5.17 20.77 -9.68
C TYR A 241 6.68 21.04 -9.62
N HIS A 242 7.06 22.30 -9.83
CA HIS A 242 8.37 22.81 -9.45
C HIS A 242 8.29 23.42 -8.06
N GLY A 243 8.33 22.56 -7.04
CA GLY A 243 8.49 22.98 -5.66
C GLY A 243 9.94 23.36 -5.38
N ASP A 244 10.25 24.66 -5.43
CA ASP A 244 11.48 25.19 -4.82
C ASP A 244 11.40 25.00 -3.30
N HIS A 245 11.97 23.90 -2.79
CA HIS A 245 12.13 23.70 -1.35
C HIS A 245 13.22 24.65 -0.83
N ARG A 246 12.79 25.76 -0.23
CA ARG A 246 13.68 26.66 0.53
C ARG A 246 14.28 25.88 1.70
N LYS A 247 15.55 25.50 1.59
CA LYS A 247 16.34 25.00 2.71
C LYS A 247 16.47 26.11 3.76
N ARG A 248 16.24 25.77 5.02
CA ARG A 248 16.63 26.62 6.15
C ARG A 248 18.15 26.57 6.25
N CYS A 249 18.83 27.65 5.84
CA CYS A 249 20.28 27.77 5.94
C CYS A 249 20.75 27.53 7.39
N THR A 250 21.61 26.54 7.59
CA THR A 250 22.48 26.43 8.76
C THR A 250 23.58 27.49 8.64
N GLY A 251 23.31 28.70 9.16
CA GLY A 251 24.33 29.76 9.23
C GLY A 251 23.87 31.21 9.01
N CYS A 252 22.59 31.48 8.73
CA CYS A 252 22.10 32.86 8.73
C CYS A 252 21.82 33.30 10.17
N GLY A 253 22.74 34.09 10.72
CA GLY A 253 22.60 34.76 12.01
C GLY A 253 21.38 35.70 12.05
N ALA A 254 20.93 35.96 13.27
CA ALA A 254 19.92 36.97 13.60
C ALA A 254 20.33 38.38 13.16
#